data_AF-A0A516X1P8-F1
#
_entry.id   AF-A0A516X1P8-F1
#
_cell.length_a   1.000
_cell.length_b   1.000
_cell.length_c   1.000
_cell.angle_alpha   90.00
_cell.angle_beta   90.00
_cell.angle_gamma   90.00
#
_symmetry.space_group_name_H-M   'P 1'
#
loop_
_entity.id
_entity.type
_entity.pdbx_description
1 polymer ?
#
loop_
_entity_poly.entity_id
_entity_poly.type
_entity_poly.pdbx_seq_one_letter_code
_entity_poly.pdbx_strand_id
1 'polypeptide(L)'
;MGYVFTETQPERPRARRRTRPRSVAALLCAAIAFITLAACSSGTSRTASLDDVPPGTVVITGMQFAPADITVQVGDTVTWQFRDNGVPHDVTSTDESGAVAADPVLDSGQKKRGEYTHTFTEPGRYTYMCTLHPDMTGVVTVTQ
;
A
#
# COMPACT_ATOMS: atom_id res chain seq x y z
N MET A 1 -9.66 -78.13 9.58
CA MET A 1 -9.46 -76.67 9.56
C MET A 1 -8.03 -76.41 9.12
N GLY A 2 -7.87 -75.91 7.90
CA GLY A 2 -6.63 -75.92 7.12
C GLY A 2 -5.53 -75.03 7.68
N TYR A 3 -4.33 -75.61 7.74
CA TYR A 3 -3.04 -75.00 7.96
C TYR A 3 -2.42 -74.59 6.61
N VAL A 4 -1.39 -73.75 6.66
CA VAL A 4 -0.41 -73.36 5.61
C VAL A 4 -1.00 -72.53 4.45
N PHE A 5 -0.36 -71.52 3.87
CA PHE A 5 1.07 -71.30 3.64
C PHE A 5 1.35 -69.80 3.45
N THR A 6 2.37 -69.32 4.13
CA THR A 6 2.99 -68.00 4.03
C THR A 6 3.64 -67.76 2.67
N GLU A 7 3.56 -66.52 2.22
CA GLU A 7 4.10 -65.98 0.98
C GLU A 7 5.63 -66.19 0.81
N THR A 8 6.02 -66.36 -0.44
CA THR A 8 7.36 -66.67 -0.96
C THR A 8 8.44 -65.61 -0.67
N GLN A 9 9.54 -65.99 -0.03
CA GLN A 9 10.91 -65.43 -0.22
C GLN A 9 11.48 -65.94 -1.58
N PRO A 10 12.62 -65.49 -2.21
CA PRO A 10 13.77 -64.73 -1.66
C PRO A 10 14.56 -63.74 -2.61
N GLU A 11 15.26 -62.77 -1.99
CA GLU A 11 16.70 -62.42 -2.07
C GLU A 11 17.49 -61.90 -3.32
N ARG A 12 18.04 -60.67 -3.13
CA ARG A 12 19.46 -60.18 -3.29
C ARG A 12 20.09 -60.09 -4.71
N PRO A 13 21.30 -59.48 -4.93
CA PRO A 13 22.20 -58.69 -4.05
C PRO A 13 22.85 -57.44 -4.73
N ARG A 14 23.50 -56.57 -3.92
CA ARG A 14 24.90 -56.11 -4.08
C ARG A 14 25.16 -54.97 -3.09
N ALA A 15 26.35 -54.69 -2.59
CA ALA A 15 27.55 -55.46 -2.28
C ALA A 15 28.42 -54.50 -1.46
N ARG A 16 28.48 -54.79 -0.16
CA ARG A 16 29.55 -54.52 0.82
C ARG A 16 30.89 -53.93 0.31
N ARG A 17 31.35 -52.86 0.96
CA ARG A 17 32.66 -52.73 1.68
C ARG A 17 32.81 -51.29 2.21
N ARG A 18 32.79 -51.04 3.52
CA ARG A 18 33.85 -51.20 4.56
C ARG A 18 35.13 -50.40 4.30
N THR A 19 35.35 -49.38 5.14
CA THR A 19 36.65 -48.98 5.73
C THR A 19 36.37 -48.06 6.94
N ARG A 20 36.32 -48.60 8.16
CA ARG A 20 37.35 -48.64 9.23
C ARG A 20 37.61 -47.29 9.95
N PRO A 21 37.54 -47.27 11.30
CA PRO A 21 37.77 -46.08 12.13
C PRO A 21 39.27 -45.90 12.46
N ARG A 22 39.67 -44.67 12.78
CA ARG A 22 40.93 -44.39 13.49
C ARG A 22 40.71 -43.43 14.64
N SER A 23 41.35 -43.79 15.74
CA SER A 23 41.20 -43.33 17.11
C SER A 23 41.80 -41.95 17.39
N VAL A 24 41.18 -41.24 18.33
CA VAL A 24 41.71 -40.55 19.53
C VAL A 24 42.97 -39.66 19.41
N ALA A 25 42.87 -38.50 20.07
CA ALA A 25 43.89 -37.48 20.44
C ALA A 25 44.16 -36.42 19.34
N ALA A 26 44.27 -35.13 19.61
CA ALA A 26 44.59 -34.41 20.84
C ALA A 26 43.97 -32.98 20.83
N LEU A 27 43.96 -32.38 22.01
CA LEU A 27 43.56 -31.00 22.32
C LEU A 27 44.13 -29.95 21.35
N LEU A 28 43.33 -28.91 21.04
CA LEU A 28 43.73 -27.49 21.14
C LEU A 28 42.54 -26.55 20.83
N CYS A 29 42.16 -25.79 21.86
CA CYS A 29 41.57 -24.44 21.86
C CYS A 29 40.77 -23.94 20.65
N ALA A 30 39.46 -23.73 20.80
CA ALA A 30 38.82 -22.41 20.77
C ALA A 30 37.29 -22.52 20.73
N ALA A 31 36.63 -21.57 21.40
CA ALA A 31 35.19 -21.37 21.57
C ALA A 31 34.38 -21.50 20.26
N ILE A 32 33.09 -21.85 20.31
CA ILE A 32 32.00 -20.86 20.47
C ILE A 32 30.74 -21.59 20.96
N ALA A 33 30.17 -21.05 22.04
CA ALA A 33 28.92 -21.49 22.65
C ALA A 33 27.70 -20.86 21.96
N PHE A 34 26.62 -21.64 21.95
CA PHE A 34 25.21 -21.35 21.63
C PHE A 34 24.74 -19.89 21.66
N ILE A 35 24.10 -19.43 20.58
CA ILE A 35 23.02 -18.41 20.65
C ILE A 35 21.93 -18.75 19.60
N THR A 36 20.77 -19.16 20.09
CA THR A 36 19.50 -19.23 19.34
C THR A 36 18.97 -17.82 19.12
N LEU A 37 18.85 -17.35 17.89
CA LEU A 37 18.27 -16.03 17.60
C LEU A 37 16.82 -16.20 17.13
N ALA A 38 15.90 -15.80 18.02
CA ALA A 38 14.47 -15.69 17.75
C ALA A 38 14.23 -14.67 16.63
N ALA A 39 13.58 -15.12 15.55
CA ALA A 39 13.11 -14.26 14.47
C ALA A 39 11.84 -13.53 14.91
N CYS A 40 11.99 -12.39 15.58
CA CYS A 40 10.89 -11.43 15.72
C CYS A 40 10.87 -10.55 14.48
N SER A 41 10.15 -10.96 13.43
CA SER A 41 9.78 -10.07 12.33
C SER A 41 8.80 -9.05 12.87
N SER A 42 9.32 -7.94 13.40
CA SER A 42 8.50 -6.77 13.70
C SER A 42 8.07 -6.17 12.37
N GLY A 43 6.88 -6.55 11.91
CA GLY A 43 6.20 -5.88 10.83
C GLY A 43 5.92 -4.46 11.27
N THR A 44 6.79 -3.53 10.88
CA THR A 44 6.51 -2.11 11.08
C THR A 44 5.34 -1.77 10.17
N SER A 45 4.17 -1.58 10.76
CA SER A 45 3.04 -0.97 10.06
C SER A 45 3.48 0.44 9.71
N ARG A 46 3.80 0.69 8.44
CA ARG A 46 4.02 2.04 7.93
C ARG A 46 2.70 2.79 8.04
N THR A 47 2.54 3.58 9.09
CA THR A 47 1.62 4.71 9.08
C THR A 47 2.09 5.62 7.96
N ALA A 48 1.29 5.74 6.89
CA ALA A 48 1.52 6.72 5.86
C ALA A 48 1.52 8.10 6.54
N SER A 49 2.71 8.68 6.70
CA SER A 49 2.85 10.04 7.19
C SER A 49 2.38 10.95 6.06
N LEU A 50 1.67 12.04 6.39
CA LEU A 50 1.21 13.01 5.37
C LEU A 50 2.39 13.61 4.57
N ASP A 51 3.62 13.46 5.07
CA ASP A 51 4.87 13.83 4.40
C ASP A 51 5.21 12.96 3.16
N ASP A 52 4.53 11.82 2.95
CA ASP A 52 4.73 10.93 1.79
C ASP A 52 3.74 11.22 0.64
N VAL A 53 2.90 12.24 0.77
CA VAL A 53 1.96 12.65 -0.27
C VAL A 53 2.70 13.53 -1.29
N PRO A 54 2.75 13.16 -2.59
CA PRO A 54 3.43 13.98 -3.59
C PRO A 54 2.86 15.41 -3.64
N PRO A 55 3.69 16.43 -3.91
CA PRO A 55 3.20 17.78 -4.18
C PRO A 55 2.08 17.76 -5.24
N GLY A 56 1.11 18.66 -5.10
CA GLY A 56 -0.05 18.69 -6.01
C GLY A 56 -1.06 17.56 -5.78
N THR A 57 -0.99 16.82 -4.66
CA THR A 57 -1.95 15.74 -4.37
C THR A 57 -2.91 16.14 -3.25
N VAL A 58 -4.20 15.87 -3.46
CA VAL A 58 -5.28 15.92 -2.48
C VAL A 58 -5.79 14.50 -2.25
N VAL A 59 -5.67 13.99 -1.03
CA VAL A 59 -6.20 12.68 -0.65
C VAL A 59 -7.61 12.84 -0.09
N ILE A 60 -8.56 12.08 -0.63
CA ILE A 60 -9.93 11.99 -0.12
C ILE A 60 -10.01 10.79 0.81
N THR A 61 -10.13 11.05 2.11
CA THR A 61 -10.14 10.03 3.16
C THR A 61 -10.80 10.61 4.40
N GLY A 62 -11.51 9.81 5.18
CA GLY A 62 -12.11 10.25 6.44
C GLY A 62 -13.13 11.38 6.26
N MET A 63 -13.93 11.35 5.19
CA MET A 63 -14.93 12.39 4.90
C MET A 63 -14.34 13.81 4.74
N GLN A 64 -13.14 13.93 4.17
CA GLN A 64 -12.49 15.22 3.93
C GLN A 64 -11.57 15.18 2.70
N PHE A 65 -11.30 16.36 2.15
CA PHE A 65 -10.16 16.61 1.26
C PHE A 65 -8.92 16.91 2.12
N ALA A 66 -7.80 16.24 1.86
CA ALA A 66 -6.55 16.37 2.63
C ALA A 66 -5.34 16.57 1.70
N PRO A 67 -4.75 17.78 1.63
CA PRO A 67 -5.19 19.01 2.29
C PRO A 67 -6.50 19.55 1.68
N ALA A 68 -7.24 20.34 2.45
CA ALA A 68 -8.43 21.04 1.93
C ALA A 68 -8.03 22.20 1.00
N ASP A 69 -6.95 22.91 1.35
CA ASP A 69 -6.37 24.00 0.56
C ASP A 69 -5.01 23.57 0.01
N ILE A 70 -4.82 23.75 -1.30
CA ILE A 70 -3.53 23.52 -1.96
C ILE A 70 -3.18 24.71 -2.86
N THR A 71 -1.90 25.06 -2.90
CA THR A 71 -1.37 26.09 -3.81
C THR A 71 -0.46 25.45 -4.83
N VAL A 72 -0.64 25.79 -6.10
CA VAL A 72 0.14 25.30 -7.25
C VAL A 72 0.45 26.45 -8.21
N GLN A 73 1.38 26.25 -9.14
CA GLN A 73 1.70 27.24 -10.19
C GLN A 73 0.86 27.00 -11.45
N VAL A 74 0.75 28.02 -12.30
CA VAL A 74 0.17 27.88 -13.64
C VAL A 74 0.93 26.79 -14.40
N GLY A 75 0.19 25.84 -14.98
CA GLY A 75 0.71 24.67 -15.68
C GLY A 75 0.84 23.42 -14.81
N ASP A 76 0.72 23.54 -13.48
CA ASP A 76 0.74 22.39 -12.58
C ASP A 76 -0.54 21.56 -12.68
N THR A 77 -0.40 20.27 -12.34
CA THR A 77 -1.52 19.33 -12.27
C THR A 77 -1.78 18.95 -10.82
N VAL A 78 -3.04 19.09 -10.40
CA VAL A 78 -3.51 18.56 -9.11
C VAL A 78 -4.11 17.18 -9.32
N THR A 79 -3.80 16.26 -8.41
CA THR A 79 -4.34 14.90 -8.37
C THR A 79 -5.17 14.68 -7.12
N TRP A 80 -6.44 14.33 -7.28
CA TRP A 80 -7.31 13.90 -6.21
C TRP A 80 -7.34 12.37 -6.13
N GLN A 81 -6.98 11.81 -4.97
CA GLN A 81 -6.92 10.37 -4.76
C GLN A 81 -8.05 9.89 -3.85
N PHE A 82 -8.91 9.02 -4.35
CA PHE A 82 -10.09 8.52 -3.64
C PHE A 82 -9.70 7.31 -2.77
N ARG A 83 -9.51 7.54 -1.47
CA ARG A 83 -8.98 6.55 -0.51
C ARG A 83 -9.87 6.33 0.72
N ASP A 84 -11.14 6.73 0.65
CA ASP A 84 -12.06 6.67 1.79
C ASP A 84 -12.83 5.35 1.92
N ASN A 85 -12.12 4.22 1.88
CA ASN A 85 -12.66 2.88 2.15
C ASN A 85 -13.94 2.52 1.35
N GLY A 86 -14.08 3.02 0.12
CA GLY A 86 -15.21 2.74 -0.75
C GLY A 86 -16.42 3.65 -0.58
N VAL A 87 -16.34 4.66 0.31
CA VAL A 87 -17.28 5.78 0.35
C VAL A 87 -17.17 6.56 -0.96
N PRO A 88 -18.28 6.75 -1.70
CA PRO A 88 -18.26 7.51 -2.95
C PRO A 88 -18.10 9.00 -2.66
N HIS A 89 -17.22 9.66 -3.41
CA HIS A 89 -17.01 11.10 -3.38
C HIS A 89 -16.88 11.65 -4.80
N ASP A 90 -16.92 12.96 -4.95
CA ASP A 90 -16.60 13.68 -6.18
C ASP A 90 -15.86 14.98 -5.86
N VAL A 91 -15.35 15.62 -6.91
CA VAL A 91 -14.69 16.92 -6.89
C VAL A 91 -15.44 17.76 -7.92
N THR A 92 -16.24 18.70 -7.44
CA THR A 92 -17.11 19.52 -8.29
C THR A 92 -16.94 21.00 -7.96
N SER A 93 -16.68 21.83 -8.96
CA SER A 93 -16.54 23.28 -8.78
C SER A 93 -17.80 23.92 -8.22
N THR A 94 -17.61 24.91 -7.36
CA THR A 94 -18.68 25.75 -6.84
C THR A 94 -18.63 27.16 -7.42
N ASP A 95 -19.77 27.85 -7.41
CA ASP A 95 -19.84 29.30 -7.64
C ASP A 95 -19.50 30.08 -6.36
N GLU A 96 -19.58 31.41 -6.44
CA GLU A 96 -19.30 32.32 -5.32
C GLU A 96 -20.25 32.16 -4.13
N SER A 97 -21.45 31.59 -4.36
CA SER A 97 -22.42 31.29 -3.30
C SER A 97 -22.12 29.98 -2.57
N GLY A 98 -21.17 29.18 -3.09
CA GLY A 98 -20.87 27.83 -2.61
C GLY A 98 -21.79 26.76 -3.16
N ALA A 99 -22.69 27.09 -4.10
CA ALA A 99 -23.48 26.10 -4.83
C ALA A 99 -22.67 25.49 -5.97
N VAL A 100 -23.09 24.33 -6.48
CA VAL A 100 -22.47 23.73 -7.69
C VAL A 100 -22.55 24.73 -8.84
N ALA A 101 -21.40 25.01 -9.47
CA ALA A 101 -21.33 25.92 -10.59
C ALA A 101 -22.14 25.39 -11.78
N ALA A 102 -22.82 26.29 -12.52
CA ALA A 102 -23.58 25.91 -13.71
C ALA A 102 -22.70 25.33 -14.84
N ASP A 103 -21.45 25.79 -14.91
CA ASP A 103 -20.41 25.28 -15.81
C ASP A 103 -19.15 24.97 -14.99
N PRO A 104 -19.05 23.77 -14.39
CA PRO A 104 -18.01 23.46 -13.43
C PRO A 104 -16.67 23.16 -14.12
N VAL A 105 -15.62 23.89 -13.74
CA VAL A 105 -14.24 23.66 -14.23
C VAL A 105 -13.71 22.28 -13.77
N LEU A 106 -14.06 21.90 -12.54
CA LEU A 106 -13.77 20.59 -11.96
C LEU A 106 -15.07 19.78 -11.93
N ASP A 107 -15.05 18.62 -12.58
CA ASP A 107 -16.10 17.61 -12.48
C ASP A 107 -15.47 16.22 -12.62
N SER A 108 -15.24 15.57 -11.49
CA SER A 108 -14.66 14.22 -11.49
C SER A 108 -15.67 13.12 -11.78
N GLY A 109 -16.97 13.41 -11.66
CA GLY A 109 -18.01 12.44 -11.36
C GLY A 109 -17.76 11.67 -10.04
N GLN A 110 -18.74 10.87 -9.63
CA GLN A 110 -18.65 10.09 -8.38
C GLN A 110 -17.68 8.91 -8.53
N LYS A 111 -16.78 8.77 -7.55
CA LYS A 111 -15.78 7.69 -7.49
C LYS A 111 -15.69 7.13 -6.07
N LYS A 112 -15.56 5.81 -5.96
CA LYS A 112 -15.28 5.11 -4.68
C LYS A 112 -13.78 4.87 -4.45
N ARG A 113 -12.99 4.96 -5.52
CA ARG A 113 -11.56 4.66 -5.58
C ARG A 113 -10.97 5.18 -6.89
N GLY A 114 -9.65 5.23 -6.97
CA GLY A 114 -8.92 5.72 -8.13
C GLY A 114 -8.56 7.19 -7.97
N GLU A 115 -8.37 7.88 -9.08
CA GLU A 115 -7.86 9.25 -9.09
C GLU A 115 -8.62 10.12 -10.10
N TYR A 116 -8.58 11.43 -9.87
CA TYR A 116 -8.99 12.48 -10.80
C TYR A 116 -7.85 13.49 -10.90
N THR A 117 -7.57 14.00 -12.08
CA THR A 117 -6.50 14.98 -12.31
C THR A 117 -7.02 16.18 -13.07
N HIS A 118 -6.46 17.35 -12.78
CA HIS A 118 -6.74 18.59 -13.51
C HIS A 118 -5.48 19.46 -13.60
N THR A 119 -5.16 19.93 -14.80
CA THR A 119 -4.07 20.88 -15.05
C THR A 119 -4.62 22.29 -15.08
N PHE A 120 -4.12 23.16 -14.20
CA PHE A 120 -4.59 24.53 -14.11
C PHE A 120 -3.76 25.44 -15.00
N THR A 121 -4.38 26.09 -15.98
CA THR A 121 -3.68 26.93 -16.96
C THR A 121 -3.87 28.43 -16.74
N GLU A 122 -4.68 28.82 -15.76
CA GLU A 122 -4.96 30.22 -15.43
C GLU A 122 -4.76 30.45 -13.94
N PRO A 123 -4.17 31.60 -13.54
CA PRO A 123 -4.07 31.95 -12.14
C PRO A 123 -5.46 32.26 -11.57
N GLY A 124 -5.73 31.85 -10.34
CA GLY A 124 -7.05 32.01 -9.76
C GLY A 124 -7.27 31.17 -8.51
N ARG A 125 -8.48 31.28 -7.97
CA ARG A 125 -8.94 30.49 -6.83
C ARG A 125 -10.11 29.62 -7.27
N TYR A 126 -9.90 28.31 -7.25
CA TYR A 126 -10.86 27.31 -7.68
C TYR A 126 -11.45 26.61 -6.47
N THR A 127 -12.66 27.01 -6.08
CA THR A 127 -13.42 26.37 -4.99
C THR A 127 -14.17 25.17 -5.51
N TYR A 128 -14.20 24.11 -4.70
CA TYR A 128 -14.91 22.88 -5.03
C TYR A 128 -15.48 22.21 -3.78
N MET A 129 -16.44 21.33 -3.99
CA MET A 129 -17.05 20.51 -2.95
C MET A 129 -17.22 19.05 -3.40
N CYS A 130 -17.61 18.20 -2.45
CA CYS A 130 -18.28 16.94 -2.75
C CYS A 130 -19.81 17.13 -2.75
N THR A 131 -20.48 16.77 -3.84
CA THR A 131 -21.95 16.92 -3.98
C THR A 131 -22.74 15.95 -3.09
N LEU A 132 -22.12 14.83 -2.70
CA LEU A 132 -22.70 13.85 -1.78
C LEU A 132 -22.58 14.27 -0.31
N HIS A 133 -21.57 15.07 0.01
CA HIS A 133 -21.18 15.44 1.36
C HIS A 133 -20.83 16.94 1.40
N PRO A 134 -21.82 17.85 1.45
CA PRO A 134 -21.60 19.28 1.23
C PRO A 134 -20.65 19.98 2.22
N ASP A 135 -20.39 19.38 3.39
CA ASP A 135 -19.41 19.87 4.36
C ASP A 135 -17.96 19.66 3.87
N MET A 136 -17.74 18.77 2.91
CA MET A 136 -16.45 18.57 2.27
C MET A 136 -16.23 19.65 1.21
N THR A 137 -15.41 20.63 1.57
CA THR A 137 -15.02 21.73 0.67
C THR A 137 -13.51 21.80 0.55
N GLY A 138 -13.04 22.29 -0.60
CA GLY A 138 -11.63 22.47 -0.85
C GLY A 138 -11.37 23.61 -1.83
N VAL A 139 -10.10 23.99 -1.91
CA VAL A 139 -9.64 25.13 -2.71
C VAL A 139 -8.31 24.79 -3.36
N VAL A 140 -8.21 25.04 -4.66
CA VAL A 140 -6.94 25.16 -5.36
C VAL A 140 -6.65 26.64 -5.59
N THR A 141 -5.54 27.14 -5.07
CA THR A 141 -5.02 28.46 -5.41
C THR A 141 -3.92 28.30 -6.44
N VAL A 142 -4.07 28.95 -7.59
CA VAL A 142 -3.11 28.89 -8.69
C VAL A 142 -2.40 30.24 -8.78
N THR A 143 -1.09 30.22 -8.54
CA THR A 143 -0.22 31.39 -8.67
C THR A 143 0.57 31.32 -9.97
N GLN A 144 1.21 32.43 -10.34
CA GLN A 144 2.17 32.45 -11.45
C GLN A 144 3.44 31.65 -11.14
#